data_AF-A0A1Q9GLX9-F1
#
_entry.id   AF-A0A1Q9GLX9-F1
#
_cell.length_a   1.000
_cell.length_b   1.000
_cell.length_c   1.000
_cell.angle_alpha   90.00
_cell.angle_beta   90.00
_cell.angle_gamma   90.00
#
_symmetry.space_group_name_H-M   'P 1'
#
loop_
_entity.id
_entity.type
_entity.pdbx_description
1 polymer ?
#
loop_
_entity_poly.entity_id
_entity_poly.type
_entity_poly.pdbx_seq_one_letter_code
_entity_poly.pdbx_strand_id
1 'polypeptide(L)'
;MNKLTSRTHHDNDSQSENPFVRHQERLVDLLVLTRCSLQYTVADLALYLIFPDSQEVDLNKMLQAASDGDLDIACALMRWKKHHPDDPHSKAVGELLLEAMFQEPQPLTSIDELFKHYRSMNIKIGETSMKAVAEVEQLLCNGAWFKRFPEPGQDHSGIFGHYIIVGEQPYHKRFAVCPNHGNGKLSFGNKF
;
A
#
# COMPACT_ATOMS: atom_id res chain seq x y z
N MET A 1 2.34 63.70 16.78
CA MET A 1 3.49 62.79 16.93
C MET A 1 3.12 61.47 16.28
N ASN A 2 3.71 61.20 15.11
CA ASN A 2 3.66 59.89 14.45
C ASN A 2 4.63 58.92 15.13
N LYS A 3 4.23 57.65 15.31
CA LYS A 3 4.90 56.46 14.73
C LYS A 3 4.33 55.15 15.30
N LEU A 4 3.88 54.31 14.35
CA LEU A 4 4.06 52.85 14.19
C LEU A 4 3.84 51.94 15.41
N THR A 5 2.77 51.14 15.46
CA THR A 5 2.59 49.79 14.83
C THR A 5 3.67 48.75 15.19
N SER A 6 3.24 47.70 15.91
CA SER A 6 3.58 46.27 15.71
C SER A 6 2.53 45.47 16.48
N ARG A 7 1.35 45.15 15.90
CA ARG A 7 1.07 43.91 15.16
C ARG A 7 1.86 42.70 15.68
N THR A 8 1.40 42.15 16.79
CA THR A 8 1.59 40.75 17.19
C THR A 8 0.69 39.87 16.33
N HIS A 9 1.09 39.62 15.09
CA HIS A 9 0.57 38.56 14.24
C HIS A 9 1.71 38.04 13.37
N HIS A 10 2.31 36.92 13.80
CA HIS A 10 2.75 35.79 12.97
C HIS A 10 3.72 34.94 13.80
N ASP A 11 3.17 34.01 14.57
CA ASP A 11 3.92 32.85 15.08
C ASP A 11 3.02 31.60 15.06
N ASN A 12 2.15 31.49 14.04
CA ASN A 12 1.16 30.42 13.98
C ASN A 12 1.10 29.66 12.64
N ASP A 13 2.12 29.76 11.78
CA ASP A 13 2.15 29.04 10.50
C ASP A 13 3.59 28.73 10.10
N SER A 14 4.16 27.58 10.53
CA SER A 14 5.20 26.80 9.78
C SER A 14 5.90 25.68 10.59
N GLN A 15 5.26 25.01 11.56
CA GLN A 15 5.65 23.64 11.88
C GLN A 15 4.94 22.72 10.89
N SER A 16 5.57 22.45 9.74
CA SER A 16 5.12 21.34 8.90
C SER A 16 5.39 20.06 9.70
N GLU A 17 4.33 19.44 10.22
CA GLU A 17 4.43 18.14 10.89
C GLU A 17 5.24 17.17 10.03
N ASN A 18 6.21 16.49 10.63
CA ASN A 18 7.06 15.51 9.96
C ASN A 18 6.19 14.54 9.13
N PRO A 19 6.34 14.48 7.79
CA PRO A 19 5.47 13.67 6.94
C PRO A 19 5.61 12.17 7.19
N PHE A 20 6.74 11.69 7.70
CA PHE A 20 6.88 10.29 8.13
C PHE A 20 5.93 9.98 9.29
N VAL A 21 5.84 10.88 10.27
CA VAL A 21 4.95 10.74 11.44
C VAL A 21 3.49 10.92 11.03
N ARG A 22 3.20 11.99 10.28
CA ARG A 22 1.85 12.32 9.82
C ARG A 22 1.21 11.20 9.00
N HIS A 23 2.01 10.50 8.20
CA HIS A 23 1.54 9.43 7.31
C HIS A 23 1.88 8.03 7.82
N GLN A 24 2.35 7.88 9.06
CA GLN A 24 2.82 6.60 9.62
C GLN A 24 1.79 5.48 9.45
N GLU A 25 0.53 5.71 9.83
CA GLU A 25 -0.53 4.69 9.72
C GLU A 25 -0.71 4.23 8.28
N ARG A 26 -0.75 5.15 7.32
CA ARG A 26 -0.86 4.84 5.89
C ARG A 26 0.34 4.06 5.38
N LEU A 27 1.55 4.39 5.81
CA LEU A 27 2.78 3.71 5.40
C LEU A 27 2.84 2.27 5.96
N VAL A 28 2.45 2.08 7.23
CA VAL A 28 2.32 0.75 7.85
C VAL A 28 1.26 -0.06 7.13
N ASP A 29 0.07 0.52 6.90
CA ASP A 29 -1.01 -0.12 6.17
C ASP A 29 -0.55 -0.56 4.78
N LEU A 30 0.20 0.28 4.06
CA LEU A 30 0.72 -0.10 2.76
C LEU A 30 1.65 -1.31 2.85
N LEU A 31 2.61 -1.36 3.77
CA LEU A 31 3.47 -2.55 3.92
C LEU A 31 2.66 -3.80 4.24
N VAL A 32 1.72 -3.70 5.19
CA VAL A 32 0.87 -4.83 5.60
C VAL A 32 -0.06 -5.28 4.47
N LEU A 33 -0.59 -4.35 3.67
CA LEU A 33 -1.52 -4.64 2.58
C LEU A 33 -0.78 -5.15 1.33
N THR A 34 0.36 -4.56 0.96
CA THR A 34 0.91 -4.69 -0.38
C THR A 34 2.12 -5.59 -0.49
N ARG A 35 2.72 -6.07 0.60
CA ARG A 35 4.00 -6.85 0.56
C ARG A 35 3.98 -8.06 -0.36
N CYS A 36 2.82 -8.68 -0.55
CA CYS A 36 2.64 -9.83 -1.44
C CYS A 36 2.10 -9.45 -2.83
N SER A 37 1.69 -8.20 -3.01
CA SER A 37 0.83 -7.76 -4.10
C SER A 37 1.49 -6.72 -5.00
N LEU A 38 2.14 -5.71 -4.46
CA LEU A 38 2.82 -4.70 -5.28
C LEU A 38 4.31 -4.75 -5.00
N GLN A 39 5.10 -4.68 -6.08
CA GLN A 39 6.55 -4.77 -5.94
C GLN A 39 7.19 -3.53 -5.31
N TYR A 40 6.55 -2.36 -5.34
CA TYR A 40 7.04 -1.13 -4.68
C TYR A 40 5.89 -0.16 -4.42
N THR A 41 5.86 0.46 -3.25
CA THR A 41 4.87 1.45 -2.79
C THR A 41 5.58 2.65 -2.15
N VAL A 42 4.82 3.70 -1.81
CA VAL A 42 5.40 4.86 -1.10
C VAL A 42 5.96 4.48 0.28
N ALA A 43 5.48 3.40 0.90
CA ALA A 43 6.08 2.88 2.12
C ALA A 43 7.47 2.29 1.87
N ASP A 44 7.70 1.73 0.69
CA ASP A 44 9.01 1.21 0.33
C ASP A 44 10.02 2.35 0.12
N LEU A 45 9.57 3.43 -0.51
CA LEU A 45 10.33 4.68 -0.61
C LEU A 45 10.62 5.27 0.77
N ALA A 46 9.65 5.28 1.69
CA ALA A 46 9.86 5.80 3.05
C ALA A 46 11.00 5.04 3.76
N LEU A 47 10.96 3.71 3.69
CA LEU A 47 12.01 2.85 4.24
C LEU A 47 13.36 3.08 3.57
N TYR A 48 13.43 3.16 2.24
CA TYR A 48 14.67 3.45 1.52
C TYR A 48 15.27 4.82 1.90
N LEU A 49 14.43 5.84 2.07
CA LEU A 49 14.87 7.17 2.50
C LEU A 49 15.48 7.15 3.91
N ILE A 50 14.96 6.32 4.82
CA ILE A 50 15.45 6.23 6.20
C ILE A 50 16.64 5.27 6.29
N PHE A 51 16.55 4.11 5.64
CA PHE A 51 17.51 2.99 5.66
C PHE A 51 17.82 2.55 4.21
N PRO A 52 18.74 3.23 3.51
CA PRO A 52 19.03 2.96 2.09
C PRO A 52 19.48 1.53 1.80
N ASP A 53 20.08 0.85 2.78
CA ASP A 53 20.57 -0.52 2.64
C ASP A 53 19.50 -1.60 2.95
N SER A 54 18.30 -1.19 3.37
CA SER A 54 17.26 -2.14 3.82
C SER A 54 16.52 -2.80 2.66
N GLN A 55 16.35 -2.10 1.54
CA GLN A 55 15.67 -2.61 0.35
C GLN A 55 15.95 -1.77 -0.89
N GLU A 56 15.87 -2.41 -2.06
CA GLU A 56 15.83 -1.69 -3.33
C GLU A 56 14.46 -1.02 -3.51
N VAL A 57 14.41 0.09 -4.26
CA VAL A 57 13.16 0.74 -4.67
C VAL A 57 13.21 1.04 -6.15
N ASP A 58 12.26 0.48 -6.91
CA ASP A 58 12.02 0.89 -8.29
C ASP A 58 10.96 2.00 -8.32
N LEU A 59 11.43 3.24 -8.46
CA LEU A 59 10.58 4.42 -8.51
C LEU A 59 9.57 4.34 -9.67
N ASN A 60 9.91 3.76 -10.82
CA ASN A 60 8.99 3.70 -11.95
C ASN A 60 7.82 2.77 -11.65
N LYS A 61 8.08 1.60 -11.07
CA LYS A 61 7.03 0.67 -10.63
C LYS A 61 6.17 1.26 -9.52
N MET A 62 6.79 1.96 -8.57
CA MET A 62 6.07 2.66 -7.51
C MET A 62 5.12 3.72 -8.09
N LEU A 63 5.62 4.58 -9.00
CA LEU A 63 4.83 5.65 -9.62
C LEU A 63 3.65 5.11 -10.45
N GLN A 64 3.80 3.94 -11.08
CA GLN A 64 2.70 3.30 -11.83
C GLN A 64 1.59 2.76 -10.94
N ALA A 65 1.92 2.36 -9.70
CA ALA A 65 0.95 1.81 -8.74
C ALA A 65 0.40 2.86 -7.76
N ALA A 66 1.07 4.01 -7.63
CA ALA A 66 0.71 5.06 -6.68
C ALA A 66 -0.64 5.69 -7.00
N SER A 67 -1.41 6.01 -5.96
CA SER A 67 -2.48 7.01 -6.05
C SER A 67 -1.91 8.42 -6.02
N ASP A 68 -2.70 9.42 -6.44
CA ASP A 68 -2.29 10.84 -6.33
C ASP A 68 -1.90 11.21 -4.88
N GLY A 69 -2.61 10.66 -3.89
CA GLY A 69 -2.28 10.83 -2.48
C GLY A 69 -0.95 10.18 -2.09
N ASP A 70 -0.61 9.02 -2.66
CA ASP A 70 0.69 8.39 -2.43
C ASP A 70 1.84 9.19 -3.08
N LEU A 71 1.58 9.86 -4.22
CA LEU A 71 2.55 10.76 -4.86
C LEU A 71 2.80 12.02 -4.01
N ASP A 72 1.75 12.60 -3.43
CA ASP A 72 1.87 13.73 -2.51
C ASP A 72 2.70 13.37 -1.26
N ILE A 73 2.43 12.19 -0.69
CA ILE A 73 3.22 11.64 0.42
C ILE A 73 4.68 11.47 -0.01
N ALA A 74 4.94 10.80 -1.14
CA ALA A 74 6.31 10.60 -1.65
C ALA A 74 7.07 11.93 -1.80
N CYS A 75 6.44 12.94 -2.38
CA CYS A 75 7.03 14.28 -2.50
C CYS A 75 7.36 14.90 -1.14
N ALA A 76 6.46 14.78 -0.16
CA ALA A 76 6.67 15.31 1.18
C ALA A 76 7.82 14.60 1.90
N LEU A 77 7.88 13.26 1.83
CA LEU A 77 8.94 12.45 2.43
C LEU A 77 10.32 12.80 1.86
N MET A 78 10.45 12.87 0.53
CA MET A 78 11.71 13.22 -0.14
C MET A 78 12.19 14.63 0.24
N ARG A 79 11.28 15.61 0.29
CA ARG A 79 11.60 16.98 0.71
C ARG A 79 12.06 17.02 2.16
N TRP A 80 11.32 16.36 3.06
CA TRP A 80 11.68 16.31 4.48
C TRP A 80 13.06 15.69 4.68
N LYS A 81 13.31 14.51 4.10
CA LYS A 81 14.59 13.81 4.25
C LYS A 81 15.78 14.61 3.74
N LYS A 82 15.60 15.39 2.66
CA LYS A 82 16.62 16.31 2.15
C LYS A 82 16.98 17.42 3.15
N HIS A 83 16.00 17.93 3.89
CA HIS A 83 16.20 19.02 4.86
C HIS A 83 16.55 18.52 6.27
N HIS A 84 16.15 17.30 6.61
CA HIS A 84 16.27 16.70 7.94
C HIS A 84 16.82 15.25 7.83
N PRO A 85 18.09 15.07 7.43
CA PRO A 85 18.64 13.74 7.15
C PRO A 85 18.70 12.82 8.37
N ASP A 86 18.94 13.36 9.57
CA ASP A 86 19.13 12.57 10.80
C ASP A 86 17.97 12.71 11.80
N ASP A 87 16.78 13.02 11.30
CA ASP A 87 15.61 13.23 12.16
C ASP A 87 15.21 11.95 12.93
N PRO A 88 15.21 11.97 14.27
CA PRO A 88 14.99 10.77 15.08
C PRO A 88 13.55 10.25 14.98
N HIS A 89 12.57 11.13 14.73
CA HIS A 89 11.17 10.72 14.56
C HIS A 89 10.96 9.93 13.26
N SER A 90 11.62 10.36 12.18
CA SER A 90 11.65 9.63 10.91
C SER A 90 12.27 8.26 11.10
N LYS A 91 13.37 8.15 11.87
CA LYS A 91 14.00 6.87 12.18
C LYS A 91 13.07 5.93 12.96
N ALA A 92 12.37 6.43 13.97
CA ALA A 92 11.40 5.65 14.74
C ALA A 92 10.26 5.11 13.86
N VAL A 93 9.76 5.91 12.91
CA VAL A 93 8.79 5.44 11.92
C VAL A 93 9.39 4.34 11.05
N GLY A 94 10.64 4.49 10.59
CA GLY A 94 11.33 3.46 9.82
C GLY A 94 11.43 2.12 10.55
N GLU A 95 11.73 2.12 11.84
CA GLU A 95 11.78 0.90 12.66
C GLU A 95 10.42 0.21 12.73
N LEU A 96 9.33 0.97 12.91
CA LEU A 96 7.96 0.45 12.86
C LEU A 96 7.60 -0.14 11.49
N LEU A 97 8.05 0.51 10.42
CA LEU A 97 7.84 0.00 9.06
C LEU A 97 8.58 -1.33 8.85
N LEU A 98 9.83 -1.45 9.31
CA LEU A 98 10.56 -2.72 9.26
C LEU A 98 9.84 -3.83 10.03
N GLU A 99 9.30 -3.54 11.21
CA GLU A 99 8.49 -4.51 11.98
C GLU A 99 7.23 -4.91 11.22
N ALA A 100 6.51 -3.94 10.65
CA ALA A 100 5.29 -4.16 9.88
C ALA A 100 5.52 -5.04 8.65
N MET A 101 6.72 -5.01 8.04
CA MET A 101 7.05 -5.91 6.93
C MET A 101 6.82 -7.36 7.36
N PHE A 102 7.30 -7.78 8.53
CA PHE A 102 7.29 -9.18 8.97
C PHE A 102 5.99 -9.63 9.64
N GLN A 103 5.00 -8.74 9.78
CA GLN A 103 3.70 -9.12 10.31
C GLN A 103 2.90 -9.87 9.26
N GLU A 104 2.38 -11.05 9.61
CA GLU A 104 1.37 -11.70 8.79
C GLU A 104 0.08 -10.88 8.89
N PRO A 105 -0.38 -10.29 7.78
CA PRO A 105 -1.64 -9.57 7.77
C PRO A 105 -2.77 -10.54 8.10
N GLN A 106 -3.78 -10.06 8.83
CA GLN A 106 -4.99 -10.86 9.03
C GLN A 106 -5.58 -11.25 7.67
N PRO A 107 -6.06 -12.49 7.52
CA PRO A 107 -6.69 -12.94 6.29
C PRO A 107 -7.93 -12.09 6.01
N LEU A 108 -8.12 -11.70 4.75
CA LEU A 108 -9.35 -11.04 4.33
C LEU A 108 -10.49 -12.06 4.38
N THR A 109 -11.62 -11.65 4.95
CA THR A 109 -12.75 -12.55 5.24
C THR A 109 -13.99 -12.24 4.40
N SER A 110 -14.00 -11.10 3.69
CA SER A 110 -15.12 -10.70 2.83
C SER A 110 -14.68 -10.14 1.48
N ILE A 111 -15.60 -10.17 0.51
CA ILE A 111 -15.41 -9.50 -0.79
C ILE A 111 -15.28 -7.99 -0.63
N ASP A 112 -15.99 -7.39 0.32
CA ASP A 112 -15.89 -5.96 0.59
C ASP A 112 -14.50 -5.57 1.10
N GLU A 113 -13.91 -6.36 2.00
CA GLU A 113 -12.53 -6.17 2.45
C GLU A 113 -11.54 -6.34 1.29
N LEU A 114 -11.74 -7.36 0.45
CA LEU A 114 -10.94 -7.59 -0.75
C LEU A 114 -10.99 -6.39 -1.70
N PHE A 115 -12.19 -5.90 -2.02
CA PHE A 115 -12.34 -4.77 -2.93
C PHE A 115 -11.84 -3.46 -2.33
N LYS A 116 -12.05 -3.24 -1.02
CA LYS A 116 -11.49 -2.09 -0.31
C LYS A 116 -9.95 -2.12 -0.36
N HIS A 117 -9.35 -3.29 -0.16
CA HIS A 117 -7.90 -3.49 -0.27
C HIS A 117 -7.38 -3.13 -1.67
N TYR A 118 -7.99 -3.61 -2.75
CA TYR A 118 -7.53 -3.25 -4.10
C TYR A 118 -7.78 -1.77 -4.45
N ARG A 119 -8.91 -1.19 -4.04
CA ARG A 119 -9.17 0.24 -4.24
C ARG A 119 -8.16 1.13 -3.53
N SER A 120 -7.73 0.76 -2.32
CA SER A 120 -6.72 1.55 -1.57
C SER A 120 -5.33 1.52 -2.21
N MET A 121 -5.10 0.56 -3.12
CA MET A 121 -3.92 0.43 -3.97
C MET A 121 -4.13 1.04 -5.38
N ASN A 122 -5.17 1.85 -5.58
CA ASN A 122 -5.53 2.43 -6.88
C ASN A 122 -5.81 1.39 -7.99
N ILE A 123 -6.16 0.16 -7.61
CA ILE A 123 -6.50 -0.93 -8.53
C ILE A 123 -8.00 -0.92 -8.78
N LYS A 124 -8.38 -0.88 -10.05
CA LYS A 124 -9.79 -0.86 -10.45
C LYS A 124 -10.39 -2.24 -10.26
N ILE A 125 -11.58 -2.30 -9.67
CA ILE A 125 -12.33 -3.57 -9.60
C ILE A 125 -12.93 -3.85 -10.98
N GLY A 126 -12.55 -4.98 -11.56
CA GLY A 126 -12.97 -5.34 -12.89
C GLY A 126 -14.38 -5.92 -12.98
N GLU A 127 -14.97 -5.83 -14.16
CA GLU A 127 -16.31 -6.34 -14.42
C GLU A 127 -16.45 -7.84 -14.11
N THR A 128 -15.42 -8.65 -14.40
CA THR A 128 -15.42 -10.07 -14.05
C THR A 128 -15.43 -10.28 -12.53
N SER A 129 -14.70 -9.46 -11.77
CA SER A 129 -14.73 -9.48 -10.30
C SER A 129 -16.09 -9.05 -9.76
N MET A 130 -16.71 -8.01 -10.32
CA MET A 130 -18.05 -7.55 -9.91
C MET A 130 -19.12 -8.61 -10.17
N LYS A 131 -19.04 -9.33 -11.30
CA LYS A 131 -19.98 -10.42 -11.62
C LYS A 131 -19.80 -11.66 -10.75
N ALA A 132 -18.61 -11.82 -10.15
CA ALA A 132 -18.28 -12.98 -9.33
C ALA A 132 -18.72 -12.86 -7.86
N VAL A 133 -19.20 -11.69 -7.42
CA VAL A 133 -19.49 -11.41 -6.00
C VAL A 133 -20.40 -12.48 -5.39
N ALA A 134 -21.55 -12.75 -6.00
CA ALA A 134 -22.50 -13.75 -5.48
C ALA A 134 -21.93 -15.17 -5.45
N GLU A 135 -21.14 -15.57 -6.46
CA GLU A 135 -20.46 -16.87 -6.50
C GLU A 135 -19.48 -17.01 -5.34
N VAL A 136 -18.66 -15.97 -5.10
CA VAL A 136 -17.60 -16.02 -4.09
C VAL A 136 -18.16 -15.85 -2.68
N GLU A 137 -19.16 -14.99 -2.47
CA GLU A 137 -19.85 -14.87 -1.18
C GLU A 137 -20.41 -16.22 -0.73
N GLN A 138 -21.00 -16.98 -1.63
CA GLN A 138 -21.48 -18.33 -1.33
C GLN A 138 -20.35 -19.28 -0.90
N LEU A 139 -19.17 -19.18 -1.53
CA LEU A 139 -17.99 -19.96 -1.13
C LEU A 139 -17.50 -19.54 0.27
N LEU A 140 -17.42 -18.24 0.54
CA LEU A 140 -17.00 -17.71 1.85
C LEU A 140 -17.95 -18.14 2.96
N CYS A 141 -19.27 -18.08 2.72
CA CYS A 141 -20.27 -18.60 3.66
C CYS A 141 -20.09 -20.10 3.95
N ASN A 142 -19.51 -20.85 3.02
CA ASN A 142 -19.20 -22.28 3.17
C ASN A 142 -17.79 -22.53 3.74
N GLY A 143 -17.16 -21.52 4.33
CA GLY A 143 -15.85 -21.63 4.99
C GLY A 143 -14.64 -21.44 4.07
N ALA A 144 -14.85 -20.92 2.85
CA ALA A 144 -13.73 -20.50 2.01
C ALA A 144 -13.05 -19.26 2.59
N TRP A 145 -11.78 -19.05 2.24
CA TRP A 145 -11.00 -17.90 2.68
C TRP A 145 -10.02 -17.43 1.59
N PHE A 146 -9.53 -16.19 1.71
CA PHE A 146 -8.61 -15.62 0.73
C PHE A 146 -7.14 -15.83 1.12
N LYS A 147 -6.36 -16.46 0.24
CA LYS A 147 -4.90 -16.56 0.38
C LYS A 147 -4.21 -15.65 -0.63
N ARG A 148 -3.36 -14.74 -0.15
CA ARG A 148 -2.56 -13.84 -0.99
C ARG A 148 -1.57 -14.61 -1.87
N PHE A 149 -1.26 -14.05 -3.03
CA PHE A 149 -0.13 -14.47 -3.84
C PHE A 149 0.47 -13.29 -4.64
N PRO A 150 1.76 -13.34 -5.01
CA PRO A 150 2.78 -14.32 -4.58
C PRO A 150 3.00 -14.38 -3.06
N GLU A 151 3.59 -15.47 -2.57
CA GLU A 151 4.12 -15.49 -1.20
C GLU A 151 5.36 -14.59 -1.11
N PRO A 152 5.73 -14.07 0.08
CA PRO A 152 6.93 -13.25 0.23
C PRO A 152 8.16 -13.92 -0.39
N GLY A 153 8.86 -13.20 -1.27
CA GLY A 153 10.04 -13.70 -1.99
C GLY A 153 9.75 -14.50 -3.27
N GLN A 154 8.49 -14.71 -3.64
CA GLN A 154 8.13 -15.30 -4.94
C GLN A 154 7.88 -14.21 -5.99
N ASP A 155 8.41 -14.41 -7.20
CA ASP A 155 8.02 -13.63 -8.38
C ASP A 155 6.98 -14.41 -9.19
N HIS A 156 5.91 -13.72 -9.57
CA HIS A 156 4.84 -14.24 -10.44
C HIS A 156 4.73 -13.39 -11.71
N SER A 157 5.86 -12.95 -12.26
CA SER A 157 5.92 -12.06 -13.44
C SER A 157 5.11 -10.79 -13.23
N GLY A 158 5.14 -10.25 -12.01
CA GLY A 158 4.32 -9.12 -11.59
C GLY A 158 2.83 -9.39 -11.40
N ILE A 159 2.31 -10.60 -11.64
CA ILE A 159 0.92 -10.95 -11.35
C ILE A 159 0.75 -11.18 -9.85
N PHE A 160 -0.28 -10.61 -9.28
CA PHE A 160 -0.59 -10.78 -7.86
C PHE A 160 -2.09 -10.81 -7.61
N GLY A 161 -2.51 -11.25 -6.43
CA GLY A 161 -3.91 -11.51 -6.22
C GLY A 161 -4.26 -12.18 -4.90
N HIS A 162 -5.46 -12.75 -4.88
CA HIS A 162 -5.90 -13.68 -3.87
C HIS A 162 -6.45 -14.95 -4.52
N TYR A 163 -5.90 -16.09 -4.13
CA TYR A 163 -6.56 -17.38 -4.30
C TYR A 163 -7.77 -17.45 -3.37
N ILE A 164 -8.80 -18.16 -3.80
CA ILE A 164 -9.88 -18.60 -2.92
C ILE A 164 -9.53 -20.02 -2.50
N ILE A 165 -9.45 -20.28 -1.21
CA ILE A 165 -9.17 -21.61 -0.67
C ILE A 165 -10.48 -22.20 -0.15
N VAL A 166 -10.86 -23.38 -0.63
CA VAL A 166 -12.05 -24.11 -0.19
C VAL A 166 -11.58 -25.40 0.47
N GLY A 167 -11.79 -25.51 1.79
CA GLY A 167 -11.12 -26.53 2.60
C GLY A 167 -9.61 -26.30 2.61
N GLU A 168 -8.85 -27.24 2.04
CA GLU A 168 -7.38 -27.15 1.93
C GLU A 168 -6.89 -26.91 0.50
N GLN A 169 -7.81 -26.78 -0.47
CA GLN A 169 -7.46 -26.75 -1.89
C GLN A 169 -7.78 -25.39 -2.52
N PRO A 170 -6.91 -24.88 -3.43
CA PRO A 170 -7.22 -23.69 -4.21
C PRO A 170 -8.41 -23.94 -5.14
N TYR A 171 -9.36 -23.01 -5.12
CA TYR A 171 -10.43 -22.94 -6.11
C TYR A 171 -9.83 -22.70 -7.50
N HIS A 172 -10.49 -23.21 -8.53
CA HIS A 172 -10.01 -23.13 -9.91
C HIS A 172 -9.98 -21.69 -10.46
N LYS A 173 -10.72 -20.77 -9.85
CA LYS A 173 -10.68 -19.33 -10.13
C LYS A 173 -10.03 -18.54 -9.00
N ARG A 174 -9.45 -17.39 -9.35
CA ARG A 174 -8.78 -16.46 -8.42
C ARG A 174 -9.10 -15.01 -8.76
N PHE A 175 -8.89 -14.12 -7.80
CA PHE A 175 -8.77 -12.70 -8.05
C PHE A 175 -7.31 -12.39 -8.38
N ALA A 176 -7.05 -11.77 -9.52
CA ALA A 176 -5.70 -11.46 -9.97
C ALA A 176 -5.63 -10.07 -10.61
N VAL A 177 -4.50 -9.42 -10.44
CA VAL A 177 -4.11 -8.18 -11.08
C VAL A 177 -2.92 -8.50 -11.98
N CYS A 178 -3.07 -8.22 -13.27
CA CYS A 178 -1.99 -8.31 -14.24
C CYS A 178 -1.54 -6.89 -14.60
N PRO A 179 -0.35 -6.44 -14.17
CA PRO A 179 0.07 -5.03 -14.30
C PRO A 179 0.52 -4.63 -15.72
N ASN A 180 0.52 -5.52 -16.71
CA ASN A 180 1.01 -5.25 -18.07
C ASN A 180 0.21 -4.17 -18.85
N HIS A 181 -0.85 -3.59 -18.26
CA HIS A 181 -1.73 -2.61 -18.91
C HIS A 181 -2.20 -1.49 -17.94
N GLY A 182 -1.37 -0.47 -17.68
CA GLY A 182 -1.75 0.73 -16.92
C GLY A 182 -2.23 0.44 -15.48
N ASN A 183 -3.03 1.33 -14.88
CA ASN A 183 -3.62 1.10 -13.55
C ASN A 183 -4.29 -0.28 -13.53
N GLY A 184 -3.67 -1.22 -12.81
CA GLY A 184 -4.06 -2.63 -12.83
C GLY A 184 -5.55 -2.80 -12.55
N LYS A 185 -6.16 -3.77 -13.23
CA LYS A 185 -7.57 -4.13 -13.04
C LYS A 185 -7.63 -5.48 -12.32
N LEU A 186 -8.26 -5.51 -11.15
CA LEU A 186 -8.58 -6.76 -10.48
C LEU A 186 -9.57 -7.53 -11.35
N SER A 187 -9.20 -8.74 -11.73
CA SER A 187 -9.99 -9.62 -12.57
C SER A 187 -10.25 -10.93 -11.84
N PHE A 188 -11.43 -11.51 -12.06
CA PHE A 188 -11.76 -12.85 -11.60
C PHE A 188 -11.75 -13.82 -12.78
N GLY A 189 -11.03 -14.92 -12.65
CA GLY A 189 -10.87 -15.89 -13.74
C GLY A 189 -10.03 -17.10 -13.36
N ASN A 190 -9.87 -18.02 -14.31
CA ASN A 190 -9.15 -19.27 -14.09
C ASN A 190 -7.68 -19.06 -13.72
N LYS A 191 -7.16 -19.94 -12.87
CA LYS A 191 -5.73 -20.09 -12.60
C LYS A 191 -5.07 -20.74 -13.82
N PHE A 192 -4.63 -19.92 -14.77
CA PHE A 192 -3.59 -20.30 -15.74
C PHE A 192 -2.24 -19.87 -15.18
#